data_AF-A0A0N1PHG2-F1
#
_entry.id   AF-A0A0N1PHG2-F1
#
_cell.length_a   1.000
_cell.length_b   1.000
_cell.length_c   1.000
_cell.angle_alpha   90.00
_cell.angle_beta   90.00
_cell.angle_gamma   90.00
#
_symmetry.space_group_name_H-M   'P 1'
#
loop_
_entity.id
_entity.type
_entity.pdbx_description
1 polymer ?
#
loop_
_entity_poly.entity_id
_entity_poly.type
_entity_poly.pdbx_seq_one_letter_code
_entity_poly.pdbx_strand_id
1 'polypeptide(L)'
;VLAGLAQQLTTLWSNASNVESWLPVLLETTLLLTSHPSLTLAHTANSVWLAFLKHDHISKLPLVVAVVPRWLQAAAPKVLKVSYPSSRANGVSDEVAYACMDYDSEQEFAIFFSRCRTEILDSFSIIVEVLDVVLSRLLQAEPRPCAAAGLRLLRRCVEAQPRSPLLLSLLLSLISALFVFLSCAYSQLADEVGKERGRYIILYKSVILRALTWNDSTSSLRACALALPALRAALAAGRVGAADASGALAAVLQALRTHGQHDANQAALLALAVQVSS
;
A
#
# COMPACT_ATOMS: atom_id res chain seq x y z
N VAL A 1 -6.15 -16.31 -25.37
CA VAL A 1 -5.01 -17.25 -25.51
C VAL A 1 -4.00 -17.09 -24.38
N LEU A 2 -3.37 -15.91 -24.22
CA LEU A 2 -2.32 -15.70 -23.21
C LEU A 2 -2.76 -16.00 -21.77
N ALA A 3 -3.98 -15.62 -21.38
CA ALA A 3 -4.57 -16.00 -20.08
C ALA A 3 -4.71 -17.53 -19.88
N GLY A 4 -5.13 -18.26 -20.91
CA GLY A 4 -5.22 -19.71 -20.85
C GLY A 4 -3.85 -20.38 -20.78
N LEU A 5 -2.87 -19.86 -21.52
CA LEU A 5 -1.47 -20.33 -21.45
C LEU A 5 -0.89 -20.10 -20.06
N ALA A 6 -1.15 -18.95 -19.44
CA ALA A 6 -0.69 -18.64 -18.09
C ALA A 6 -1.29 -19.60 -17.05
N GLN A 7 -2.59 -19.91 -17.15
CA GLN A 7 -3.21 -20.91 -16.28
C GLN A 7 -2.56 -22.29 -16.43
N GLN A 8 -2.41 -22.77 -17.66
CA GLN A 8 -1.73 -24.05 -17.92
C GLN A 8 -0.29 -24.07 -17.39
N LEU A 9 0.44 -22.97 -17.58
CA LEU A 9 1.81 -22.82 -17.10
C LEU A 9 1.88 -22.88 -15.57
N THR A 10 0.95 -22.24 -14.86
CA THR A 10 0.89 -22.34 -13.39
C THR A 10 0.59 -23.76 -12.91
N THR A 11 -0.21 -24.54 -13.63
CA THR A 11 -0.49 -25.94 -13.29
C THR A 11 0.70 -26.86 -13.55
N LEU A 12 1.49 -26.58 -14.59
CA LEU A 12 2.60 -27.42 -15.03
C LEU A 12 3.97 -26.85 -14.64
N TRP A 13 4.02 -25.92 -13.69
CA TRP A 13 5.22 -25.16 -13.36
C TRP A 13 6.41 -26.06 -12.97
N SER A 14 6.16 -27.19 -12.30
CA SER A 14 7.19 -28.15 -11.92
C SER A 14 7.96 -28.75 -13.10
N ASN A 15 7.39 -28.72 -14.31
CA ASN A 15 8.01 -29.20 -15.53
C ASN A 15 8.62 -28.06 -16.38
N ALA A 16 8.53 -26.82 -15.91
CA ALA A 16 9.05 -25.66 -16.64
C ALA A 16 10.58 -25.71 -16.69
N SER A 17 11.13 -25.65 -17.89
CA SER A 17 12.57 -25.57 -18.13
C SER A 17 12.90 -24.31 -18.93
N ASN A 18 14.16 -23.88 -18.83
CA ASN A 18 14.68 -22.72 -19.55
C ASN A 18 13.87 -21.43 -19.32
N VAL A 19 13.35 -21.24 -18.10
CA VAL A 19 12.43 -20.16 -17.71
C VAL A 19 12.95 -18.77 -18.11
N GLU A 20 14.25 -18.52 -17.94
CA GLU A 20 14.88 -17.24 -18.23
C GLU A 20 14.79 -16.83 -19.71
N SER A 21 14.64 -17.80 -20.63
CA SER A 21 14.57 -17.51 -22.07
C SER A 21 13.22 -16.94 -22.52
N TRP A 22 12.12 -17.34 -21.88
CA TRP A 22 10.76 -17.01 -22.34
C TRP A 22 9.95 -16.20 -21.33
N LEU A 23 10.25 -16.30 -20.03
CA LEU A 23 9.50 -15.59 -18.99
C LEU A 23 9.58 -14.07 -19.17
N PRO A 24 10.74 -13.44 -19.46
CA PRO A 24 10.79 -11.99 -19.69
C PRO A 24 9.86 -11.53 -20.81
N VAL A 25 9.83 -12.26 -21.94
CA VAL A 25 8.96 -11.94 -23.08
C VAL A 25 7.49 -12.02 -22.68
N LEU A 26 7.12 -13.05 -21.91
CA LEU A 26 5.76 -13.20 -21.40
C LEU A 26 5.37 -12.06 -20.45
N LEU A 27 6.26 -11.68 -19.53
CA LEU A 27 6.04 -10.58 -18.58
C LEU A 27 5.90 -9.24 -19.30
N GLU A 28 6.78 -8.93 -20.26
CA GLU A 28 6.70 -7.70 -21.07
C GLU A 28 5.42 -7.65 -21.90
N THR A 29 5.05 -8.76 -22.55
CA THR A 29 3.81 -8.84 -23.33
C THR A 29 2.58 -8.60 -22.44
N THR A 30 2.55 -9.23 -21.27
CA THR A 30 1.44 -9.06 -20.31
C THR A 30 1.39 -7.63 -19.77
N LEU A 31 2.54 -6.98 -19.58
CA LEU A 31 2.63 -5.60 -19.14
C LEU A 31 2.15 -4.61 -20.21
N LEU A 32 2.47 -4.85 -21.48
CA LEU A 32 1.95 -4.07 -22.61
C LEU A 32 0.44 -4.16 -22.69
N LEU A 33 -0.13 -5.36 -22.51
CA LEU A 33 -1.59 -5.55 -22.47
C LEU A 33 -2.24 -4.84 -21.27
N THR A 34 -1.54 -4.79 -20.13
CA THR A 34 -2.02 -4.08 -18.92
C THR A 34 -2.05 -2.55 -19.16
N SER A 35 -1.06 -2.04 -19.87
CA SER A 35 -0.93 -0.61 -20.19
C SER A 35 -1.90 -0.16 -21.28
N HIS A 36 -2.51 -1.10 -22.01
CA HIS A 36 -3.37 -0.80 -23.14
C HIS A 36 -4.63 0.00 -22.73
N PRO A 37 -5.14 0.92 -23.57
CA PRO A 37 -6.36 1.68 -23.27
C PRO A 37 -7.62 0.83 -23.06
N SER A 38 -7.83 -0.24 -23.85
CA SER A 38 -8.94 -1.19 -23.65
C SER A 38 -8.88 -1.86 -22.28
N LEU A 39 -9.93 -1.65 -21.49
CA LEU A 39 -10.12 -2.30 -20.19
C LEU A 39 -10.32 -3.82 -20.33
N THR A 40 -10.87 -4.30 -21.44
CA THR A 40 -11.02 -5.73 -21.73
C THR A 40 -9.67 -6.42 -21.83
N LEU A 41 -8.71 -5.80 -22.53
CA LEU A 41 -7.34 -6.31 -22.63
C LEU A 41 -6.60 -6.23 -21.31
N ALA A 42 -6.71 -5.09 -20.60
CA ALA A 42 -6.08 -4.92 -19.30
C ALA A 42 -6.62 -5.92 -18.25
N HIS A 43 -7.93 -6.20 -18.26
CA HIS A 43 -8.56 -7.19 -17.40
C HIS A 43 -8.05 -8.60 -17.69
N THR A 44 -7.98 -8.98 -18.97
CA THR A 44 -7.47 -10.30 -19.39
C THR A 44 -6.01 -10.49 -18.99
N ALA A 45 -5.19 -9.44 -19.11
CA ALA A 45 -3.81 -9.44 -18.63
C ALA A 45 -3.74 -9.54 -17.09
N ASN A 46 -4.65 -8.89 -16.37
CA ASN A 46 -4.72 -8.99 -14.92
C ASN A 46 -4.97 -10.42 -14.43
N SER A 47 -5.75 -11.23 -15.14
CA SER A 47 -5.93 -12.64 -14.80
C SER A 47 -4.62 -13.45 -14.87
N VAL A 48 -3.72 -13.11 -15.80
CA VAL A 48 -2.36 -13.70 -15.90
C VAL A 48 -1.52 -13.29 -14.69
N TRP A 49 -1.51 -12.01 -14.36
CA TRP A 49 -0.82 -11.49 -13.18
C TRP A 49 -1.29 -12.17 -11.91
N LEU A 50 -2.61 -12.30 -11.74
CA LEU A 50 -3.19 -12.93 -10.57
C LEU A 50 -2.75 -14.40 -10.44
N ALA A 51 -2.74 -15.15 -11.55
CA ALA A 51 -2.27 -16.54 -11.55
C ALA A 51 -0.80 -16.65 -11.11
N PHE A 52 0.06 -15.74 -11.58
CA PHE A 52 1.49 -15.73 -11.22
C PHE A 52 1.74 -15.29 -9.79
N LEU A 53 1.05 -14.25 -9.34
CA LEU A 53 1.18 -13.69 -7.99
C LEU A 53 0.64 -14.65 -6.92
N LYS A 54 -0.42 -15.42 -7.21
CA LYS A 54 -0.96 -16.44 -6.29
C LYS A 54 -0.10 -17.71 -6.22
N HIS A 55 0.78 -17.94 -7.18
CA HIS A 55 1.56 -19.17 -7.24
C HIS A 55 2.82 -19.09 -6.34
N ASP A 56 2.99 -20.05 -5.44
CA ASP A 56 4.00 -20.03 -4.36
C ASP A 56 5.46 -19.89 -4.82
N HIS A 57 5.80 -20.48 -5.97
CA HIS A 57 7.16 -20.40 -6.54
C HIS A 57 7.33 -19.21 -7.49
N ILE A 58 6.40 -19.00 -8.43
CA ILE A 58 6.48 -17.97 -9.48
C ILE A 58 6.53 -16.56 -8.86
N SER A 59 5.70 -16.29 -7.86
CA SER A 59 5.61 -14.98 -7.20
C SER A 59 6.92 -14.50 -6.56
N LYS A 60 7.84 -15.44 -6.28
CA LYS A 60 9.14 -15.17 -5.64
C LYS A 60 10.29 -15.08 -6.64
N LEU A 61 10.05 -15.31 -7.94
CA LEU A 61 11.09 -15.25 -8.96
C LEU A 61 11.61 -13.80 -9.10
N PRO A 62 12.94 -13.59 -9.20
CA PRO A 62 13.51 -12.26 -9.36
C PRO A 62 12.93 -11.46 -10.53
N LEU A 63 12.69 -12.13 -11.66
CA LEU A 63 12.09 -11.52 -12.86
C LEU A 63 10.66 -11.02 -12.62
N VAL A 64 9.87 -11.77 -11.84
CA VAL A 64 8.48 -11.40 -11.50
C VAL A 64 8.47 -10.27 -10.49
N VAL A 65 9.33 -10.31 -9.47
CA VAL A 65 9.43 -9.21 -8.50
C VAL A 65 9.92 -7.92 -9.17
N ALA A 66 10.84 -8.02 -10.14
CA ALA A 66 11.38 -6.87 -10.86
C ALA A 66 10.35 -6.13 -11.73
N VAL A 67 9.29 -6.81 -12.21
CA VAL A 67 8.26 -6.17 -13.06
C VAL A 67 7.19 -5.44 -12.24
N VAL A 68 7.05 -5.75 -10.94
CA VAL A 68 6.01 -5.19 -10.05
C VAL A 68 5.92 -3.66 -10.10
N PRO A 69 7.02 -2.87 -10.04
CA PRO A 69 6.92 -1.41 -10.09
C PRO A 69 6.30 -0.88 -11.38
N ARG A 70 6.63 -1.49 -12.52
CA ARG A 70 6.08 -1.12 -13.82
C ARG A 70 4.62 -1.55 -13.95
N TRP A 71 4.29 -2.73 -13.41
CA TRP A 71 2.90 -3.18 -13.34
C TRP A 71 2.04 -2.22 -12.50
N LEU A 72 2.52 -1.78 -11.33
CA LEU A 72 1.81 -0.83 -10.46
C LEU A 72 1.51 0.48 -11.21
N GLN A 73 2.48 0.99 -11.98
CA GLN A 73 2.30 2.20 -12.80
C GLN A 73 1.25 2.01 -13.91
N ALA A 74 1.21 0.84 -14.53
CA ALA A 74 0.26 0.53 -15.59
C ALA A 74 -1.16 0.24 -15.06
N ALA A 75 -1.28 -0.47 -13.93
CA ALA A 75 -2.54 -0.93 -13.37
C ALA A 75 -3.26 0.15 -12.53
N ALA A 76 -2.52 1.04 -11.86
CA ALA A 76 -3.12 2.04 -10.96
C ALA A 76 -4.14 2.97 -11.64
N PRO A 77 -3.91 3.51 -12.85
CA PRO A 77 -4.89 4.33 -13.56
C PRO A 77 -6.20 3.59 -13.84
N LYS A 78 -6.15 2.27 -14.05
CA LYS A 78 -7.32 1.43 -14.40
C LYS A 78 -8.31 1.25 -13.24
N VAL A 79 -7.87 1.52 -12.01
CA VAL A 79 -8.72 1.49 -10.81
C VAL A 79 -9.48 2.81 -10.60
N LEU A 80 -8.97 3.90 -11.16
CA LEU A 80 -9.59 5.22 -11.06
C LEU A 80 -10.85 5.28 -11.92
N LYS A 81 -11.86 6.04 -11.49
CA LYS A 81 -13.17 6.10 -12.17
C LYS A 81 -12.99 6.63 -13.59
N VAL A 82 -13.20 5.75 -14.58
CA VAL A 82 -13.30 6.12 -15.99
C VAL A 82 -14.76 6.42 -16.31
N SER A 83 -15.01 7.48 -17.06
CA SER A 83 -16.37 7.90 -17.43
C SER A 83 -16.75 7.28 -18.77
N TYR A 84 -17.91 6.63 -18.84
CA TYR A 84 -18.47 6.22 -20.14
C TYR A 84 -19.02 7.46 -20.85
N PRO A 85 -18.74 7.68 -22.14
CA PRO A 85 -19.21 8.87 -22.84
C PRO A 85 -20.73 8.84 -23.04
N SER A 86 -21.37 9.96 -22.76
CA SER A 86 -22.82 10.15 -23.01
C SER A 86 -23.14 10.33 -24.50
N SER A 87 -22.14 10.69 -25.32
CA SER A 87 -22.27 10.84 -26.77
C SER A 87 -20.97 10.43 -27.47
N ARG A 88 -21.09 9.62 -28.54
CA ARG A 88 -19.98 9.13 -29.37
C ARG A 88 -19.48 10.27 -30.28
N ALA A 89 -18.93 11.34 -29.72
CA ALA A 89 -18.40 12.47 -30.50
C ALA A 89 -16.91 12.26 -30.82
N ASN A 90 -16.51 12.58 -32.06
CA ASN A 90 -15.14 12.46 -32.56
C ASN A 90 -14.16 13.33 -31.74
N GLY A 91 -13.07 12.71 -31.27
CA GLY A 91 -11.97 13.39 -30.57
C GLY A 91 -11.70 12.92 -29.12
N VAL A 92 -12.19 11.74 -28.73
CA VAL A 92 -12.08 11.25 -27.34
C VAL A 92 -10.78 10.47 -27.11
N SER A 93 -10.26 10.51 -25.87
CA SER A 93 -9.18 9.63 -25.37
C SER A 93 -9.34 8.19 -25.90
N ASP A 94 -8.24 7.54 -26.28
CA ASP A 94 -8.22 6.17 -26.80
C ASP A 94 -9.06 5.21 -25.93
N GLU A 95 -9.04 5.41 -24.61
CA GLU A 95 -9.78 4.63 -23.61
C GLU A 95 -11.29 4.65 -23.86
N VAL A 96 -11.82 5.80 -24.26
CA VAL A 96 -13.24 5.97 -24.54
C VAL A 96 -13.63 5.37 -25.89
N ALA A 97 -12.74 5.47 -26.89
CA ALA A 97 -12.95 4.80 -28.17
C ALA A 97 -13.10 3.29 -27.98
N TYR A 98 -12.21 2.66 -27.22
CA TYR A 98 -12.32 1.23 -26.90
C TYR A 98 -13.54 0.91 -26.04
N ALA A 99 -13.93 1.77 -25.09
CA ALA A 99 -15.16 1.55 -24.33
C ALA A 99 -16.41 1.54 -25.24
N CYS A 100 -16.47 2.40 -26.26
CA CYS A 100 -17.58 2.38 -27.21
C CYS A 100 -17.54 1.20 -28.20
N MET A 101 -16.38 0.57 -28.39
CA MET A 101 -16.21 -0.61 -29.22
C MET A 101 -16.53 -1.90 -28.47
N ASP A 102 -16.13 -1.99 -27.21
CA ASP A 102 -16.20 -3.21 -26.40
C ASP A 102 -17.54 -3.38 -25.67
N TYR A 103 -18.30 -2.30 -25.46
CA TYR A 103 -19.54 -2.32 -24.66
C TYR A 103 -20.70 -1.63 -25.38
N ASP A 104 -21.89 -2.23 -25.27
CA ASP A 104 -23.10 -1.75 -25.94
C ASP A 104 -23.76 -0.59 -25.18
N SER A 105 -23.53 -0.50 -23.86
CA SER A 105 -24.17 0.50 -22.99
C SER A 105 -23.29 0.93 -21.81
N GLU A 106 -23.61 2.09 -21.23
CA GLU A 106 -23.00 2.57 -19.98
C GLU A 106 -23.20 1.57 -18.82
N GLN A 107 -24.36 0.91 -18.77
CA GLN A 107 -24.67 -0.07 -17.74
C GLN A 107 -23.74 -1.29 -17.82
N GLU A 108 -23.54 -1.81 -19.03
CA GLU A 108 -22.62 -2.93 -19.27
C GLU A 108 -21.19 -2.55 -18.92
N PHE A 109 -20.74 -1.37 -19.37
CA PHE A 109 -19.44 -0.83 -19.02
C PHE A 109 -19.26 -0.72 -17.49
N ALA A 110 -20.25 -0.20 -16.77
CA ALA A 110 -20.18 -0.04 -15.32
C ALA A 110 -20.06 -1.39 -14.59
N ILE A 111 -20.79 -2.42 -15.04
CA ILE A 111 -20.70 -3.78 -14.50
C ILE A 111 -19.29 -4.35 -14.75
N PHE A 112 -18.81 -4.26 -15.99
CA PHE A 112 -17.49 -4.77 -16.35
C PHE A 112 -16.38 -4.02 -15.60
N PHE A 113 -16.44 -2.69 -15.54
CA PHE A 113 -15.49 -1.85 -14.84
C PHE A 113 -15.44 -2.19 -13.34
N SER A 114 -16.59 -2.40 -12.70
CA SER A 114 -16.64 -2.82 -11.29
C SER A 114 -15.92 -4.15 -11.04
N ARG A 115 -16.13 -5.13 -11.93
CA ARG A 115 -15.43 -6.43 -11.88
C ARG A 115 -13.94 -6.28 -12.11
N CYS A 116 -13.55 -5.60 -13.18
CA CYS A 116 -12.15 -5.34 -13.53
C CYS A 116 -11.42 -4.65 -12.37
N ARG A 117 -12.03 -3.62 -11.78
CA ARG A 117 -11.49 -2.90 -10.62
C ARG A 117 -11.27 -3.84 -9.43
N THR A 118 -12.22 -4.73 -9.16
CA THR A 118 -12.12 -5.67 -8.03
C THR A 118 -10.96 -6.64 -8.20
N GLU A 119 -10.79 -7.22 -9.40
CA GLU A 119 -9.70 -8.17 -9.67
C GLU A 119 -8.31 -7.49 -9.69
N ILE A 120 -8.23 -6.25 -10.17
CA ILE A 120 -6.99 -5.47 -10.11
C ILE A 120 -6.63 -5.19 -8.64
N LEU A 121 -7.61 -4.78 -7.81
CA LEU A 121 -7.41 -4.55 -6.38
C LEU A 121 -6.99 -5.81 -5.61
N ASP A 122 -7.48 -7.00 -6.00
CA ASP A 122 -7.00 -8.28 -5.46
C ASP A 122 -5.50 -8.46 -5.76
N SER A 123 -5.07 -8.16 -7.00
CA SER A 123 -3.66 -8.24 -7.40
C SER A 123 -2.78 -7.25 -6.63
N PHE A 124 -3.26 -6.02 -6.40
CA PHE A 124 -2.59 -5.04 -5.53
C PHE A 124 -2.42 -5.59 -4.10
N SER A 125 -3.43 -6.26 -3.56
CA SER A 125 -3.39 -6.79 -2.18
C SER A 125 -2.33 -7.88 -2.03
N ILE A 126 -2.25 -8.81 -2.99
CA ILE A 126 -1.23 -9.87 -3.01
C ILE A 126 0.17 -9.28 -3.16
N ILE A 127 0.34 -8.27 -4.01
CA ILE A 127 1.63 -7.58 -4.14
C ILE A 127 2.05 -6.93 -2.83
N VAL A 128 1.13 -6.35 -2.07
CA VAL A 128 1.44 -5.78 -0.75
C VAL A 128 1.90 -6.85 0.23
N GLU A 129 1.27 -8.04 0.24
CA GLU A 129 1.72 -9.16 1.06
C GLU A 129 3.13 -9.65 0.67
N VAL A 130 3.39 -9.79 -0.63
CA VAL A 130 4.73 -10.14 -1.14
C VAL A 130 5.74 -9.04 -0.80
N LEU A 131 5.34 -7.76 -0.90
CA LEU A 131 6.18 -6.63 -0.52
C LEU A 131 6.44 -6.59 0.98
N ASP A 132 5.53 -7.02 1.85
CA ASP A 132 5.78 -7.10 3.30
C ASP A 132 6.92 -8.11 3.60
N VAL A 133 6.94 -9.23 2.87
CA VAL A 133 8.06 -10.19 2.91
C VAL A 133 9.37 -9.58 2.37
N VAL A 134 9.30 -8.74 1.35
CA VAL A 134 10.48 -8.04 0.81
C VAL A 134 10.94 -6.90 1.74
N LEU A 135 10.02 -6.15 2.34
CA LEU A 135 10.28 -5.04 3.27
C LEU A 135 10.89 -5.54 4.58
N SER A 136 10.42 -6.68 5.10
CA SER A 136 11.04 -7.33 6.26
C SER A 136 12.47 -7.82 5.97
N ARG A 137 12.77 -8.21 4.72
CA ARG A 137 14.15 -8.50 4.27
C ARG A 137 14.99 -7.26 3.97
N LEU A 138 14.37 -6.16 3.53
CA LEU A 138 15.03 -4.87 3.31
C LEU A 138 15.58 -4.26 4.60
N LEU A 139 15.00 -4.59 5.76
CA LEU A 139 15.61 -4.28 7.07
C LEU A 139 17.01 -4.86 7.25
N GLN A 140 17.30 -5.96 6.57
CA GLN A 140 18.58 -6.68 6.65
C GLN A 140 19.51 -6.30 5.49
N ALA A 141 19.06 -5.48 4.54
CA ALA A 141 19.85 -5.04 3.40
C ALA A 141 20.74 -3.85 3.78
N GLU A 142 21.99 -3.88 3.34
CA GLU A 142 22.91 -2.75 3.39
C GLU A 142 23.13 -2.20 1.96
N PRO A 143 22.94 -0.90 1.73
CA PRO A 143 22.60 0.15 2.70
C PRO A 143 21.13 0.14 3.10
N ARG A 144 20.86 0.43 4.38
CA ARG A 144 19.50 0.53 4.92
C ARG A 144 18.67 1.56 4.13
N PRO A 145 17.38 1.29 3.86
CA PRO A 145 16.52 2.25 3.17
C PRO A 145 16.34 3.55 3.98
N CYS A 146 16.18 4.66 3.27
CA CYS A 146 15.95 5.98 3.87
C CYS A 146 14.62 5.99 4.66
N ALA A 147 14.67 5.89 5.99
CA ALA A 147 13.47 5.81 6.82
C ALA A 147 12.60 7.07 6.68
N ALA A 148 13.18 8.24 6.36
CA ALA A 148 12.43 9.46 6.09
C ALA A 148 11.46 9.32 4.91
N ALA A 149 11.83 8.59 3.85
CA ALA A 149 10.94 8.34 2.72
C ALA A 149 9.76 7.44 3.13
N GLY A 150 10.05 6.37 3.89
CA GLY A 150 9.04 5.47 4.46
C GLY A 150 8.06 6.20 5.37
N LEU A 151 8.55 7.07 6.27
CA LEU A 151 7.71 7.89 7.14
C LEU A 151 6.80 8.86 6.37
N ARG A 152 7.31 9.50 5.30
CA ARG A 152 6.48 10.39 4.46
C ARG A 152 5.38 9.62 3.74
N LEU A 153 5.67 8.41 3.26
CA LEU A 153 4.66 7.55 2.64
C LEU A 153 3.62 7.08 3.65
N LEU A 154 4.07 6.60 4.82
CA LEU A 154 3.18 6.20 5.91
C LEU A 154 2.28 7.36 6.33
N ARG A 155 2.83 8.57 6.49
CA ARG A 155 2.04 9.78 6.77
C ARG A 155 0.91 9.97 5.76
N ARG A 156 1.21 9.90 4.46
CA ARG A 156 0.19 10.03 3.41
C ARG A 156 -0.87 8.94 3.52
N CYS A 157 -0.48 7.71 3.88
CA CYS A 157 -1.42 6.61 4.04
C CYS A 157 -2.37 6.83 5.22
N VAL A 158 -1.85 7.22 6.40
CA VAL A 158 -2.65 7.51 7.60
C VAL A 158 -3.36 8.88 7.53
N GLU A 159 -3.19 9.63 6.45
CA GLU A 159 -3.99 10.82 6.15
C GLU A 159 -5.11 10.52 5.13
N ALA A 160 -4.97 9.44 4.34
CA ALA A 160 -5.88 9.13 3.24
C ALA A 160 -7.18 8.45 3.71
N GLN A 161 -8.34 9.06 3.48
CA GLN A 161 -9.64 8.44 3.80
C GLN A 161 -10.38 7.97 2.53
N PRO A 162 -10.06 6.77 2.00
CA PRO A 162 -10.75 6.25 0.82
C PRO A 162 -12.21 5.91 1.14
N ARG A 163 -13.13 6.27 0.23
CA ARG A 163 -14.55 5.94 0.35
C ARG A 163 -14.87 4.47 0.02
N SER A 164 -14.00 3.80 -0.71
CA SER A 164 -14.21 2.40 -1.14
C SER A 164 -13.65 1.44 -0.09
N PRO A 165 -14.42 0.42 0.34
CA PRO A 165 -13.96 -0.55 1.34
C PRO A 165 -12.76 -1.38 0.88
N LEU A 166 -12.64 -1.68 -0.42
CA LEU A 166 -11.50 -2.42 -0.97
C LEU A 166 -10.20 -1.57 -1.00
N LEU A 167 -10.33 -0.27 -1.26
CA LEU A 167 -9.19 0.65 -1.15
C LEU A 167 -8.79 0.83 0.31
N LEU A 168 -9.76 0.82 1.23
CA LEU A 168 -9.50 0.86 2.65
C LEU A 168 -8.73 -0.40 3.10
N SER A 169 -9.14 -1.61 2.70
CA SER A 169 -8.41 -2.84 3.05
C SER A 169 -6.98 -2.85 2.51
N LEU A 170 -6.78 -2.40 1.26
CA LEU A 170 -5.45 -2.24 0.68
C LEU A 170 -4.61 -1.19 1.42
N LEU A 171 -5.23 -0.10 1.85
CA LEU A 171 -4.56 0.95 2.61
C LEU A 171 -4.14 0.44 4.00
N LEU A 172 -4.98 -0.36 4.66
CA LEU A 172 -4.63 -0.97 5.95
C LEU A 172 -3.46 -1.95 5.81
N SER A 173 -3.44 -2.80 4.77
CA SER A 173 -2.32 -3.71 4.55
C SER A 173 -1.02 -2.94 4.26
N LEU A 174 -1.11 -1.85 3.47
CA LEU A 174 0.02 -0.96 3.22
C LEU A 174 0.52 -0.27 4.50
N ILE A 175 -0.37 0.23 5.35
CA ILE A 175 -0.01 0.84 6.65
C ILE A 175 0.69 -0.18 7.54
N SER A 176 0.19 -1.42 7.59
CA SER A 176 0.80 -2.51 8.37
C SER A 176 2.23 -2.83 7.88
N ALA A 177 2.42 -2.94 6.57
CA ALA A 177 3.74 -3.21 5.97
C ALA A 177 4.72 -2.05 6.18
N LEU A 178 4.25 -0.81 6.06
CA LEU A 178 5.08 0.39 6.27
C LEU A 178 5.44 0.63 7.74
N PHE A 179 4.77 -0.04 8.69
CA PHE A 179 5.06 0.10 10.12
C PHE A 179 6.50 -0.29 10.47
N VAL A 180 7.12 -1.15 9.65
CA VAL A 180 8.54 -1.51 9.71
C VAL A 180 9.46 -0.27 9.71
N PHE A 181 9.06 0.79 9.00
CA PHE A 181 9.80 2.04 8.93
C PHE A 181 9.71 2.86 10.21
N LEU A 182 8.71 2.67 11.08
CA LEU A 182 8.65 3.34 12.38
C LEU A 182 9.70 2.78 13.35
N SER A 183 9.94 1.47 13.30
CA SER A 183 11.00 0.82 14.08
C SER A 183 12.39 1.21 13.56
N CYS A 184 12.58 1.22 12.23
CA CYS A 184 13.81 1.73 11.61
C CYS A 184 14.04 3.22 11.89
N ALA A 185 12.97 4.01 11.87
CA ALA A 185 13.07 5.44 12.03
C ALA A 185 13.63 5.81 13.39
N TYR A 186 13.27 5.05 14.42
CA TYR A 186 13.78 5.26 15.77
C TYR A 186 15.29 5.06 15.88
N SER A 187 15.85 4.02 15.23
CA SER A 187 17.30 3.78 15.26
C SER A 187 18.07 4.85 14.48
N GLN A 188 17.57 5.26 13.31
CA GLN A 188 18.19 6.32 12.49
C GLN A 188 18.05 7.72 13.11
N LEU A 189 17.16 7.91 14.09
CA LEU A 189 16.98 9.19 14.79
C LEU A 189 18.22 9.64 15.59
N ALA A 190 19.09 8.69 15.93
CA ALA A 190 20.39 8.94 16.56
C ALA A 190 21.46 9.42 15.57
N ASP A 191 21.35 9.01 14.31
CA ASP A 191 22.37 9.25 13.27
C ASP A 191 22.22 10.64 12.61
N GLU A 192 21.02 11.22 12.66
CA GLU A 192 20.72 12.54 12.08
C GLU A 192 21.28 13.71 12.92
N VAL A 193 21.86 14.72 12.27
CA VAL A 193 22.50 15.88 12.93
C VAL A 193 21.84 17.21 12.56
N GLY A 194 21.76 18.14 13.52
CA GLY A 194 21.38 19.53 13.26
C GLY A 194 19.89 19.75 12.91
N LYS A 195 19.62 20.58 11.89
CA LYS A 195 18.25 21.00 11.52
C LYS A 195 17.39 19.85 10.97
N GLU A 196 18.00 18.90 10.26
CA GLU A 196 17.31 17.75 9.68
C GLU A 196 16.79 16.80 10.75
N ARG A 197 17.57 16.53 11.81
CA ARG A 197 17.12 15.79 13.00
C ARG A 197 15.83 16.37 13.58
N GLY A 198 15.75 17.69 13.68
CA GLY A 198 14.57 18.38 14.19
C GLY A 198 13.32 18.21 13.32
N ARG A 199 13.46 18.24 11.99
CA ARG A 199 12.36 17.97 11.06
C ARG A 199 11.92 16.51 11.13
N TYR A 200 12.89 15.62 11.24
CA TYR A 200 12.67 14.18 11.33
C TYR A 200 11.90 13.79 12.59
N ILE A 201 12.28 14.33 13.75
CA ILE A 201 11.58 14.14 15.04
C ILE A 201 10.12 14.61 14.96
N ILE A 202 9.87 15.77 14.35
CA ILE A 202 8.50 16.29 14.17
C ILE A 202 7.68 15.35 13.28
N LEU A 203 8.25 14.92 12.15
CA LEU A 203 7.59 13.99 11.24
C LEU A 203 7.27 12.66 11.96
N TYR A 204 8.26 12.07 12.63
CA TYR A 204 8.12 10.82 13.36
C TYR A 204 7.02 10.89 14.42
N LYS A 205 7.03 11.92 15.28
CA LYS A 205 5.98 12.19 16.27
C LYS A 205 4.60 12.29 15.61
N SER A 206 4.49 13.08 14.54
CA SER A 206 3.19 13.32 13.88
C SER A 206 2.59 12.04 13.30
N VAL A 207 3.42 11.16 12.72
CA VAL A 207 2.98 9.88 12.16
C VAL A 207 2.47 8.95 13.24
N ILE A 208 3.18 8.85 14.37
CA ILE A 208 2.77 7.97 15.47
C ILE A 208 1.47 8.43 16.11
N LEU A 209 1.35 9.72 16.42
CA LEU A 209 0.11 10.26 17.00
C LEU A 209 -1.08 10.09 16.05
N ARG A 210 -0.85 10.22 14.74
CA ARG A 210 -1.89 9.97 13.74
C ARG A 210 -2.26 8.48 13.68
N ALA A 211 -1.27 7.58 13.71
CA ALA A 211 -1.47 6.13 13.70
C ALA A 211 -2.25 5.62 14.91
N LEU A 212 -2.07 6.22 16.10
CA LEU A 212 -2.88 5.94 17.29
C LEU A 212 -4.38 6.14 17.05
N THR A 213 -4.74 7.18 16.30
CA THR A 213 -6.15 7.56 16.04
C THR A 213 -6.72 6.94 14.77
N TRP A 214 -5.94 6.12 14.06
CA TRP A 214 -6.36 5.53 12.81
C TRP A 214 -7.40 4.44 13.04
N ASN A 215 -8.35 4.26 12.12
CA ASN A 215 -9.43 3.28 12.28
C ASN A 215 -8.98 1.81 12.04
N ASP A 216 -7.84 1.43 12.62
CA ASP A 216 -7.29 0.07 12.64
C ASP A 216 -6.69 -0.21 14.02
N SER A 217 -7.26 -1.18 14.74
CA SER A 217 -6.85 -1.51 16.10
C SER A 217 -5.44 -2.11 16.17
N THR A 218 -4.96 -2.74 15.10
CA THR A 218 -3.59 -3.31 15.04
C THR A 218 -2.56 -2.20 14.92
N SER A 219 -2.77 -1.25 14.01
CA SER A 219 -1.92 -0.06 13.85
C SER A 219 -1.88 0.79 15.12
N SER A 220 -3.04 1.01 15.77
CA SER A 220 -3.12 1.71 17.05
C SER A 220 -2.28 1.01 18.14
N LEU A 221 -2.43 -0.31 18.29
CA LEU A 221 -1.68 -1.08 19.28
C LEU A 221 -0.16 -1.01 19.05
N ARG A 222 0.28 -1.16 17.80
CA ARG A 222 1.71 -1.01 17.44
C ARG A 222 2.21 0.42 17.68
N ALA A 223 1.38 1.44 17.45
CA ALA A 223 1.72 2.83 17.68
C ALA A 223 1.88 3.15 19.17
N CYS A 224 1.09 2.53 20.06
CA CYS A 224 1.22 2.70 21.52
C CYS A 224 2.64 2.41 22.02
N ALA A 225 3.27 1.34 21.53
CA ALA A 225 4.62 0.97 21.92
C ALA A 225 5.68 2.02 21.53
N LEU A 226 5.41 2.84 20.50
CA LEU A 226 6.35 3.82 19.95
C LEU A 226 6.02 5.27 20.36
N ALA A 227 4.80 5.53 20.83
CA ALA A 227 4.32 6.87 21.16
C ALA A 227 5.13 7.54 22.27
N LEU A 228 5.39 6.83 23.38
CA LEU A 228 6.16 7.39 24.48
C LEU A 228 7.62 7.68 24.10
N PRO A 229 8.38 6.75 23.48
CA PRO A 229 9.71 7.04 22.96
C PRO A 229 9.74 8.26 22.01
N ALA A 230 8.75 8.38 21.11
CA ALA A 230 8.67 9.49 20.17
C ALA A 230 8.43 10.84 20.86
N LEU A 231 7.53 10.88 21.84
CA LEU A 231 7.25 12.09 22.62
C LEU A 231 8.46 12.52 23.46
N ARG A 232 9.15 11.57 24.09
CA ARG A 232 10.39 11.84 24.85
C ARG A 232 11.51 12.35 23.96
N ALA A 233 11.70 11.76 22.77
CA ALA A 233 12.69 12.24 21.80
C ALA A 233 12.38 13.66 21.33
N ALA A 234 11.10 13.98 21.12
CA ALA A 234 10.66 15.33 20.77
C ALA A 234 10.88 16.33 21.91
N LEU A 235 10.63 15.93 23.15
CA LEU A 235 10.84 16.75 24.34
C LEU A 235 12.33 17.07 24.53
N ALA A 236 13.19 16.04 24.46
CA ALA A 236 14.64 16.19 24.58
C ALA A 236 15.23 17.11 23.50
N ALA A 237 14.61 17.17 22.32
CA ALA A 237 15.01 18.05 21.23
C ALA A 237 14.42 19.46 21.32
N GLY A 238 13.65 19.79 22.36
CA GLY A 238 12.96 21.08 22.48
C GLY A 238 11.90 21.31 21.40
N ARG A 239 11.32 20.22 20.86
CA ARG A 239 10.31 20.23 19.77
C ARG A 239 8.91 19.85 20.25
N VAL A 240 8.64 20.04 21.55
CA VAL A 240 7.32 19.84 22.17
C VAL A 240 6.91 21.15 22.83
N GLY A 241 5.89 21.81 22.28
CA GLY A 241 5.21 22.93 22.92
C GLY A 241 4.02 22.46 23.77
N ALA A 242 3.41 23.39 24.53
CA ALA A 242 2.21 23.09 25.33
C ALA A 242 1.05 22.52 24.48
N ALA A 243 0.87 23.05 23.26
CA ALA A 243 -0.12 22.56 22.30
C ALA A 243 0.15 21.12 21.82
N ASP A 244 1.42 20.70 21.77
CA ASP A 244 1.79 19.34 21.39
C ASP A 244 1.47 18.33 22.49
N ALA A 245 1.67 18.70 23.76
CA ALA A 245 1.32 17.84 24.90
C ALA A 245 -0.20 17.63 25.00
N SER A 246 -0.99 18.71 24.86
CA SER A 246 -2.44 18.60 24.80
C SER A 246 -2.90 17.81 23.57
N GLY A 247 -2.22 17.98 22.42
CA GLY A 247 -2.51 17.22 21.20
C GLY A 247 -2.20 15.73 21.33
N ALA A 248 -1.12 15.37 22.03
CA ALA A 248 -0.77 13.99 22.31
C ALA A 248 -1.80 13.32 23.23
N LEU A 249 -2.19 13.98 24.34
CA LEU A 249 -3.23 13.45 25.23
C LEU A 249 -4.58 13.34 24.51
N ALA A 250 -4.96 14.34 23.72
CA ALA A 250 -6.17 14.30 22.90
C ALA A 250 -6.16 13.14 21.90
N ALA A 251 -5.02 12.85 21.27
CA ALA A 251 -4.87 11.69 20.39
C ALA A 251 -5.04 10.37 21.14
N VAL A 252 -4.47 10.23 22.35
CA VAL A 252 -4.64 9.03 23.18
C VAL A 252 -6.10 8.83 23.61
N LEU A 253 -6.76 9.89 24.07
CA LEU A 253 -8.18 9.83 24.46
C LEU A 253 -9.09 9.53 23.26
N GLN A 254 -8.80 10.10 22.10
CA GLN A 254 -9.50 9.79 20.87
C GLN A 254 -9.31 8.31 20.48
N ALA A 255 -8.09 7.79 20.59
CA ALA A 255 -7.78 6.38 20.33
C ALA A 255 -8.48 5.44 21.32
N LEU A 256 -8.59 5.82 22.60
CA LEU A 256 -9.37 5.08 23.60
C LEU A 256 -10.84 5.02 23.22
N ARG A 257 -11.40 6.12 22.73
CA ARG A 257 -12.79 6.17 22.27
C ARG A 257 -13.04 5.28 21.06
N THR A 258 -12.07 5.16 20.15
CA THR A 258 -12.22 4.36 18.92
C THR A 258 -11.86 2.89 19.11
N HIS A 259 -10.84 2.56 19.91
CA HIS A 259 -10.29 1.20 20.03
C HIS A 259 -10.43 0.58 21.42
N GLY A 260 -10.98 1.29 22.40
CA GLY A 260 -11.12 0.82 23.78
C GLY A 260 -12.03 -0.40 23.95
N GLN A 261 -12.79 -0.76 22.93
CA GLN A 261 -13.53 -2.03 22.89
C GLN A 261 -12.61 -3.28 22.77
N HIS A 262 -11.33 -3.09 22.43
CA HIS A 262 -10.35 -4.16 22.33
C HIS A 262 -9.44 -4.14 23.56
N ASP A 263 -9.48 -5.18 24.39
CA ASP A 263 -8.76 -5.29 25.66
C ASP A 263 -7.28 -4.89 25.57
N ALA A 264 -6.57 -5.39 24.54
CA ALA A 264 -5.16 -5.08 24.32
C ALA A 264 -4.91 -3.58 24.05
N ASN A 265 -5.77 -2.94 23.24
CA ASN A 265 -5.66 -1.50 22.99
C ASN A 265 -6.03 -0.71 24.24
N GLN A 266 -7.10 -1.10 24.93
CA GLN A 266 -7.54 -0.43 26.16
C GLN A 266 -6.42 -0.38 27.20
N ALA A 267 -5.79 -1.53 27.49
CA ALA A 267 -4.69 -1.61 28.44
C ALA A 267 -3.48 -0.75 28.01
N ALA A 268 -3.05 -0.86 26.75
CA ALA A 268 -1.91 -0.11 26.23
C ALA A 268 -2.14 1.41 26.22
N LEU A 269 -3.33 1.85 25.81
CA LEU A 269 -3.67 3.27 25.73
C LEU A 269 -3.86 3.90 27.12
N LEU A 270 -4.42 3.18 28.10
CA LEU A 270 -4.50 3.65 29.48
C LEU A 270 -3.10 3.82 30.09
N ALA A 271 -2.22 2.84 29.88
CA ALA A 271 -0.83 2.94 30.32
C ALA A 271 -0.12 4.15 29.69
N LEU A 272 -0.31 4.37 28.39
CA LEU A 272 0.24 5.52 27.67
C LEU A 272 -0.33 6.85 28.20
N ALA A 273 -1.64 6.92 28.48
CA ALA A 273 -2.28 8.12 29.01
C ALA A 273 -1.64 8.56 30.34
N VAL A 274 -1.43 7.61 31.26
CA VAL A 274 -0.76 7.87 32.55
C VAL A 274 0.66 8.37 32.34
N GLN A 275 1.42 7.74 31.44
CA GLN A 275 2.81 8.09 31.16
C GLN A 275 2.98 9.45 30.46
N VAL A 276 1.99 9.87 29.67
CA VAL A 276 1.98 11.20 29.01
C VAL A 276 1.55 12.30 29.99
N SER A 277 0.78 11.98 31.02
CA SER A 277 0.35 12.94 32.05
C SER A 277 1.38 13.21 33.16
N SER A 278 2.40 12.37 33.28
CA SER A 278 3.49 12.46 34.27
C SER A 278 4.72 13.19 33.72
#